data_AF-A0A258JF75-F1
#
_entry.id   AF-A0A258JF75-F1
#
_cell.length_a   1.000
_cell.length_b   1.000
_cell.length_c   1.000
_cell.angle_alpha   90.00
_cell.angle_beta   90.00
_cell.angle_gamma   90.00
#
_symmetry.space_group_name_H-M   'P 1'
#
loop_
_entity.id
_entity.type
_entity.pdbx_description
1 polymer ?
#
loop_
_entity_poly.entity_id
_entity_poly.type
_entity_poly.pdbx_seq_one_letter_code
_entity_poly.pdbx_strand_id
1 'polypeptide(L)' 'RSMTTIEIDDSKINKGYKLRFESAVENQKYHVSDVEIPLSTAGIAAKSEGKGYIRYVRLSKI' A
#
# COMPACT_ATOMS: atom_id res chain seq x y z
N ARG A 1 -7.94 12.79 9.03
CA ARG A 1 -7.59 11.79 7.99
C ARG A 1 -6.93 12.55 6.87
N SER A 2 -5.70 12.18 6.50
CA SER A 2 -5.04 12.72 5.31
C SER A 2 -5.23 11.72 4.17
N MET A 3 -5.52 12.20 2.98
CA MET A 3 -5.52 11.40 1.76
C MET A 3 -4.43 11.93 0.85
N THR A 4 -3.66 11.01 0.28
CA THR A 4 -2.60 11.32 -0.68
C THR A 4 -2.94 10.63 -1.98
N THR A 5 -2.95 11.40 -3.06
CA THR A 5 -3.08 10.86 -4.41
C THR A 5 -1.71 10.48 -4.92
N ILE A 6 -1.62 9.29 -5.52
CA ILE A 6 -0.43 8.83 -6.23
C ILE A 6 -0.81 8.57 -7.68
N GLU A 7 0.04 9.02 -8.60
CA GLU A 7 -0.13 8.73 -10.02
C GLU A 7 0.59 7.43 -10.35
N ILE A 8 -0.14 6.50 -10.95
CA ILE A 8 0.39 5.21 -11.42
C ILE A 8 -0.06 5.05 -12.86
N ASP A 9 0.89 4.82 -13.75
CA ASP A 9 0.61 4.47 -15.14
C ASP A 9 -0.07 3.10 -15.21
N ASP A 10 -1.22 3.03 -15.88
CA ASP A 10 -1.98 1.81 -16.13
C ASP A 10 -1.12 0.72 -16.80
N SER A 11 -0.08 1.09 -17.56
CA SER A 11 0.88 0.17 -18.17
C SER A 11 1.64 -0.70 -17.16
N LYS A 12 1.70 -0.27 -15.90
CA LYS A 12 2.37 -0.97 -14.79
C LYS A 12 1.44 -1.94 -14.06
N ILE A 13 0.13 -1.83 -14.24
CA ILE A 13 -0.83 -2.74 -13.60
C ILE A 13 -0.70 -4.14 -14.23
N ASN A 14 -0.77 -5.19 -13.40
CA ASN A 14 -0.64 -6.60 -13.79
C ASN A 14 0.72 -6.98 -14.41
N LYS A 15 1.78 -6.19 -14.18
CA LYS A 15 3.16 -6.49 -14.62
C LYS A 15 4.03 -7.18 -13.55
N GLY A 16 3.43 -7.63 -12.45
CA GLY A 16 4.15 -8.23 -11.32
C GLY A 16 4.74 -7.22 -10.32
N TYR A 17 4.47 -5.92 -10.49
CA TYR A 17 4.83 -4.90 -9.50
C TYR A 17 3.95 -4.98 -8.25
N LYS A 18 4.45 -4.38 -7.16
CA LYS A 18 3.72 -4.25 -5.89
C LYS A 18 3.94 -2.86 -5.29
N LEU A 19 2.93 -2.38 -4.57
CA LEU A 19 3.03 -1.23 -3.68
C LEU A 19 3.44 -1.73 -2.29
N ARG A 20 4.52 -1.18 -1.75
CA ARG A 20 4.99 -1.46 -0.39
C ARG A 20 4.80 -0.21 0.46
N PHE A 21 4.16 -0.38 1.61
CA PHE A 21 4.02 0.65 2.62
C PHE A 21 4.91 0.31 3.81
N GLU A 22 5.75 1.25 4.16
CA GLU A 22 6.68 1.14 5.29
C GLU A 22 6.21 2.07 6.41
N SER A 23 6.34 1.64 7.66
CA SER A 23 5.95 2.45 8.81
C SER A 23 7.06 2.48 9.86
N ALA A 24 7.21 3.65 10.47
CA ALA A 24 8.18 3.92 11.53
C ALA A 24 7.53 4.81 12.57
N VAL A 25 7.88 4.61 13.83
CA VAL A 25 7.58 5.56 14.91
C VAL A 25 8.90 5.94 15.57
N GLU A 26 9.08 7.21 15.88
CA GLU A 26 10.29 7.72 16.54
C GLU A 26 10.63 6.89 17.79
N ASN A 27 11.88 6.47 17.91
CA ASN A 27 12.39 5.61 18.99
C ASN A 27 11.65 4.25 19.14
N GLN A 28 10.97 3.77 18.10
CA GLN A 28 10.38 2.43 18.05
C GLN A 28 10.85 1.63 16.82
N LYS A 29 10.20 0.48 16.56
CA LYS A 29 10.60 -0.46 15.50
C LYS A 29 10.27 0.10 14.12
N TYR A 30 11.11 -0.27 13.15
CA TYR A 30 10.88 0.02 11.73
C TYR A 30 10.22 -1.19 11.04
N HIS A 31 9.06 -0.97 10.43
CA HIS A 31 8.32 -1.98 9.68
C HIS A 31 8.44 -1.70 8.17
N VAL A 32 9.51 -2.23 7.56
CA VAL A 32 9.84 -2.08 6.12
C VAL A 32 8.73 -2.59 5.21
N SER A 33 8.04 -3.66 5.62
CA SER A 33 7.01 -4.33 4.82
C SER A 33 5.76 -4.50 5.65
N ASP A 34 5.24 -3.38 6.15
CA ASP A 34 4.01 -3.36 6.95
C ASP A 34 2.82 -3.82 6.11
N VAL A 35 2.68 -3.25 4.91
CA VAL A 35 1.69 -3.69 3.90
C VAL A 35 2.37 -3.86 2.55
N GLU A 36 2.04 -4.95 1.86
CA GLU A 36 2.41 -5.18 0.48
C GLU A 36 1.16 -5.50 -0.33
N ILE A 37 0.90 -4.71 -1.37
CA ILE A 37 -0.27 -4.86 -2.24
C ILE A 37 0.24 -5.14 -3.65
N PRO A 38 -0.10 -6.30 -4.25
CA PRO A 38 0.17 -6.52 -5.66
C PRO A 38 -0.51 -5.42 -6.48
N LEU A 39 0.22 -4.83 -7.43
CA LEU A 39 -0.34 -3.85 -8.37
C LEU A 39 -1.13 -4.57 -9.47
N SER A 40 -2.19 -5.25 -9.04
CA SER A 40 -3.14 -5.98 -9.88
C SER A 40 -4.54 -5.44 -9.65
N THR A 41 -5.44 -5.66 -10.61
CA THR A 41 -6.83 -5.19 -10.50
C THR A 41 -7.52 -5.71 -9.23
N ALA A 42 -7.26 -6.97 -8.87
CA ALA A 42 -7.77 -7.57 -7.64
C ALA A 42 -7.08 -7.00 -6.38
N GLY A 43 -5.77 -6.79 -6.42
CA GLY A 43 -5.00 -6.24 -5.29
C GLY A 43 -5.40 -4.81 -4.94
N ILE A 44 -5.63 -3.97 -5.96
CA ILE A 44 -6.05 -2.57 -5.78
C ILE A 44 -7.48 -2.48 -5.22
N ALA A 45 -8.37 -3.40 -5.60
CA ALA A 45 -9.74 -3.44 -5.09
C ALA A 45 -9.86 -4.01 -3.66
N ALA A 46 -8.84 -4.74 -3.21
CA ALA A 46 -8.83 -5.39 -1.90
C ALA A 46 -8.56 -4.39 -0.77
N LYS A 47 -8.99 -4.78 0.44
CA LYS A 47 -8.53 -4.18 1.70
C LYS A 47 -7.33 -4.97 2.19
N SER A 48 -6.19 -4.31 2.34
CA SER A 48 -4.97 -4.94 2.83
C SER A 48 -4.73 -4.54 4.28
N GLU A 49 -4.78 -5.49 5.21
CA GLU A 49 -4.44 -5.26 6.62
C GLU A 49 -2.93 -5.11 6.79
N GLY A 50 -2.51 -4.20 7.65
CA GLY A 50 -1.10 -4.05 8.01
C GLY A 50 -0.68 -5.01 9.12
N LYS A 51 0.64 -5.20 9.20
CA LYS A 51 1.29 -6.08 10.17
C LYS A 51 1.98 -5.30 11.30
N GLY A 52 2.13 -3.99 11.16
CA GLY A 52 2.78 -3.10 12.10
C GLY A 52 1.84 -1.99 12.55
N TYR A 53 2.24 -0.75 12.31
CA TYR A 53 1.50 0.44 12.73
C TYR A 53 0.40 0.85 11.75
N ILE A 54 0.40 0.29 10.54
CA ILE A 54 -0.70 0.49 9.59
C ILE A 54 -1.84 -0.45 9.96
N ARG A 55 -3.02 0.12 10.22
CA ARG A 55 -4.23 -0.69 10.45
C ARG A 55 -4.67 -1.38 9.16
N TYR A 56 -4.92 -0.61 8.10
CA TYR A 56 -5.20 -1.13 6.77
C TYR A 56 -4.94 -0.07 5.70
N VAL A 57 -4.72 -0.52 4.47
CA VAL A 57 -4.71 0.31 3.26
C VAL A 57 -5.90 -0.09 2.38
N ARG A 58 -6.59 0.93 1.88
CA ARG A 58 -7.64 0.77 0.87
C ARG A 58 -7.39 1.81 -0.22
N LEU A 59 -7.23 1.33 -1.45
CA LEU A 59 -7.04 2.20 -2.60
C LEU A 59 -8.40 2.51 -3.23
N SER A 60 -8.54 3.68 -3.83
CA SER A 60 -9.73 4.08 -4.57
C SER A 60 -9.28 4.78 -5.83
N LYS A 61 -9.85 4.36 -6.96
CA LYS A 61 -9.66 5.06 -8.22
C LYS A 61 -10.44 6.37 -8.14
N ILE A 62 -9.77 7.48 -8.41
CA ILE A 62 -10.36 8.81 -8.56
C ILE A 62 -10.57 9.07 -10.05
#